data_AF-A0A178UND6-F1
#
_entry.id   AF-A0A178UND6-F1
#
_cell.length_a   1.000
_cell.length_b   1.000
_cell.length_c   1.000
_cell.angle_alpha   90.00
_cell.angle_beta   90.00
_cell.angle_gamma   90.00
#
_symmetry.space_group_name_H-M   'P 1'
#
loop_
_entity.id
_entity.type
_entity.pdbx_description
1 polymer ?
#
loop_
_entity_poly.entity_id
_entity_poly.type
_entity_poly.pdbx_seq_one_letter_code
_entity_poly.pdbx_strand_id
1 'polypeptide(L)'
;MKIGEASTRIKQLEETLEAIQLGRQNAVSEAALAKEKSEALKTDVKRIEVMLTLVTEEKEQLKAVVNELRKSNSEGSVSGAADGALIQGFESSLAKKENYIKDLEQDLNQLKDVNNRQRTEIELLNEKLVDEARRNKSLERDSDRLRSEISLLESKLGHGDYSAANTRVLRMVNTLGVENEAKQTIEALQAELQKTKERLQAVEELKSQSGDAGKLVDSHITGKIAQLKEQNATLEKREERYKTVFADRISVFRRACCELFGYKIVMDEHQRPNGIPVTRFTLQSIYAQSDDEKLEFEYESGNTSILNNEYASQGDIAKQIEIFIRKFNSIPAFTANLTMESFNRRTLY
;
A
#
# COMPACT_ATOMS: atom_id res chain seq x y z
N MET A 1 -26.87 -20.26 -2.69
CA MET A 1 -25.59 -20.33 -1.95
C MET A 1 -25.87 -20.05 -0.49
N LYS A 2 -25.37 -20.88 0.42
CA LYS A 2 -25.58 -20.69 1.86
C LYS A 2 -24.77 -19.47 2.30
N ILE A 3 -25.39 -18.57 3.06
CA ILE A 3 -24.81 -17.30 3.54
C ILE A 3 -23.41 -17.50 4.18
N GLY A 4 -23.16 -18.66 4.79
CA GLY A 4 -21.85 -19.03 5.34
C GLY A 4 -20.74 -19.14 4.29
N GLU A 5 -21.01 -19.72 3.11
CA GLU A 5 -20.03 -19.85 2.02
C GLU A 5 -19.68 -18.49 1.38
N ALA A 6 -20.66 -17.59 1.32
CA ALA A 6 -20.44 -16.22 0.87
C ALA A 6 -19.59 -15.44 1.88
N SER A 7 -19.87 -15.57 3.18
CA SER A 7 -19.09 -14.94 4.25
C SER A 7 -17.64 -15.42 4.30
N THR A 8 -17.39 -16.72 4.11
CA THR A 8 -16.02 -17.25 4.04
C THR A 8 -15.26 -16.74 2.82
N ARG A 9 -15.93 -16.59 1.67
CA ARG A 9 -15.30 -16.04 0.45
C ARG A 9 -14.99 -14.56 0.59
N ILE A 10 -15.85 -13.79 1.25
CA ILE A 10 -15.59 -12.37 1.53
C ILE A 10 -14.36 -12.22 2.42
N LYS A 11 -14.27 -12.98 3.51
CA LYS A 11 -13.07 -12.97 4.38
C LYS A 11 -11.79 -13.34 3.64
N GLN A 12 -11.84 -14.37 2.80
CA GLN A 12 -10.69 -14.76 1.96
C GLN A 12 -10.29 -13.67 0.95
N LEU A 13 -11.26 -12.92 0.41
CA LEU A 13 -10.97 -11.79 -0.47
C LEU A 13 -10.40 -10.60 0.29
N GLU A 14 -10.86 -10.34 1.51
CA GLU A 14 -10.30 -9.30 2.39
C GLU A 14 -8.85 -9.63 2.77
N GLU A 15 -8.57 -10.87 3.17
CA GLU A 15 -7.22 -11.35 3.49
C GLU A 15 -6.26 -11.26 2.28
N THR A 16 -6.73 -11.62 1.09
CA THR A 16 -5.90 -11.51 -0.13
C THR A 16 -5.67 -10.05 -0.52
N LEU A 17 -6.66 -9.17 -0.34
CA LEU A 17 -6.51 -7.74 -0.60
C LEU A 17 -5.50 -7.09 0.35
N GLU A 18 -5.54 -7.42 1.65
CA GLU A 18 -4.56 -6.94 2.63
C GLU A 18 -3.15 -7.45 2.30
N ALA A 19 -3.00 -8.72 1.92
CA ALA A 19 -1.71 -9.28 1.50
C ALA A 19 -1.15 -8.57 0.26
N ILE A 20 -2.00 -8.27 -0.73
CA ILE A 20 -1.61 -7.53 -1.94
C ILE A 20 -1.23 -6.08 -1.60
N GLN A 21 -1.97 -5.42 -0.70
CA GLN A 21 -1.65 -4.05 -0.26
C GLN A 21 -0.30 -3.99 0.45
N LEU A 22 -0.01 -4.94 1.34
CA LEU A 22 1.27 -5.03 2.02
C LEU A 22 2.41 -5.31 1.02
N GLY A 23 2.19 -6.22 0.07
CA GLY A 23 3.14 -6.48 -1.02
C GLY A 23 3.43 -5.24 -1.87
N ARG A 24 2.39 -4.47 -2.21
CA ARG A 24 2.53 -3.20 -2.93
C ARG A 24 3.34 -2.18 -2.12
N GLN A 25 3.08 -2.05 -0.82
CA GLN A 25 3.79 -1.09 0.02
C GLN A 25 5.28 -1.44 0.15
N ASN A 26 5.60 -2.73 0.30
CA ASN A 26 6.98 -3.22 0.31
C ASN A 26 7.68 -2.94 -1.03
N ALA A 27 7.04 -3.25 -2.16
CA ALA A 27 7.60 -3.00 -3.49
C ALA A 27 7.86 -1.51 -3.74
N VAL A 28 6.96 -0.62 -3.28
CA VAL A 28 7.16 0.84 -3.36
C VAL A 28 8.35 1.30 -2.50
N SER A 29 8.49 0.75 -1.30
CA SER A 29 9.63 1.06 -0.41
C SER A 29 10.96 0.59 -1.01
N GLU A 30 11.01 -0.62 -1.57
CA GLU A 30 12.20 -1.15 -2.24
C GLU A 30 12.57 -0.33 -3.48
N ALA A 31 11.59 0.07 -4.29
CA ALA A 31 11.81 0.93 -5.45
C ALA A 31 12.37 2.31 -5.05
N ALA A 32 11.88 2.89 -3.95
CA ALA A 32 12.39 4.17 -3.43
C ALA A 32 13.86 4.05 -2.98
N LEU A 33 14.20 2.98 -2.25
CA LEU A 33 15.58 2.71 -1.82
C LEU A 33 16.52 2.45 -3.00
N ALA A 34 16.05 1.72 -4.02
CA ALA A 34 16.82 1.47 -5.24
C ALA A 34 17.10 2.77 -6.01
N LYS A 35 16.11 3.68 -6.06
CA LYS A 35 16.27 5.00 -6.70
C LYS A 35 17.30 5.85 -5.96
N GLU A 36 17.25 5.92 -4.63
CA GLU A 36 18.21 6.68 -3.82
C GLU A 36 19.65 6.16 -4.01
N LYS A 37 19.83 4.83 -4.01
CA LYS A 37 21.13 4.20 -4.29
C LYS A 37 21.65 4.53 -5.70
N SER A 38 20.78 4.54 -6.69
CA SER A 38 21.13 4.90 -8.08
C SER A 38 21.57 6.36 -8.19
N GLU A 39 20.87 7.28 -7.52
CA GLU A 39 21.24 8.69 -7.47
C GLU A 39 22.60 8.90 -6.77
N ALA A 40 22.84 8.22 -5.64
CA ALA A 40 24.13 8.25 -4.96
C ALA A 40 25.28 7.75 -5.85
N LEU A 41 25.12 6.58 -6.50
CA LEU A 41 26.12 6.04 -7.42
C LEU A 41 26.39 6.99 -8.60
N LYS A 42 25.34 7.65 -9.13
CA LYS A 42 25.51 8.64 -10.21
C LYS A 42 26.34 9.84 -9.77
N THR A 43 26.21 10.28 -8.52
CA THR A 43 27.07 11.37 -7.99
C THR A 43 28.51 10.93 -7.80
N ASP A 44 28.74 9.71 -7.34
CA ASP A 44 30.10 9.16 -7.22
C ASP A 44 30.79 8.97 -8.57
N VAL A 45 30.07 8.49 -9.59
CA VAL A 45 30.61 8.38 -10.96
C VAL A 45 31.08 9.74 -11.47
N LYS A 46 30.27 10.80 -11.31
CA LYS A 46 30.67 12.16 -11.72
C LYS A 46 31.92 12.63 -10.98
N ARG A 47 32.04 12.33 -9.69
CA ARG A 47 33.22 12.67 -8.88
C ARG A 47 34.46 11.95 -9.38
N ILE A 48 34.34 10.66 -9.69
CA ILE A 48 35.43 9.84 -10.22
C ILE A 48 35.85 10.33 -11.61
N GLU A 49 34.90 10.72 -12.48
CA GLU A 49 35.20 11.29 -13.80
C GLU A 49 36.04 12.57 -13.69
N VAL A 50 35.69 13.49 -12.79
CA VAL A 50 36.48 14.72 -12.55
C VAL A 50 37.87 14.41 -12.01
N MET A 51 37.99 13.45 -11.10
CA MET A 51 39.30 13.04 -10.58
C MET A 51 40.16 12.39 -11.66
N LEU A 52 39.56 11.60 -12.55
CA LEU A 52 40.25 10.99 -13.68
C LEU A 52 40.80 12.06 -14.63
N THR A 53 40.01 13.09 -14.97
CA THR A 53 40.48 14.18 -15.85
C THR A 53 41.69 14.90 -15.25
N LEU A 54 41.67 15.20 -13.96
CA LEU A 54 42.81 15.83 -13.26
C LEU A 54 44.07 14.96 -13.30
N VAL A 55 43.94 13.66 -12.99
CA VAL A 55 45.09 12.74 -13.02
C VAL A 55 45.62 12.56 -14.45
N THR A 56 44.76 12.59 -15.48
CA THR A 56 45.22 12.55 -16.87
C THR A 56 45.98 13.81 -17.27
N GLU A 57 45.56 14.99 -16.79
CA GLU A 57 46.28 16.25 -17.02
C GLU A 57 47.64 16.25 -16.34
N GLU A 58 47.72 15.84 -15.07
CA GLU A 58 48.99 15.69 -14.34
C GLU A 58 49.94 14.70 -15.04
N LYS A 59 49.42 13.58 -15.55
CA LYS A 59 50.20 12.60 -16.31
C LYS A 59 50.81 13.21 -17.57
N GLU A 60 50.04 13.98 -18.34
CA GLU A 60 50.54 14.62 -19.56
C GLU A 60 51.57 15.72 -19.25
N GLN A 61 51.39 16.49 -18.15
CA GLN A 61 52.39 17.45 -17.68
C GLN A 61 53.70 16.75 -17.29
N LEU A 62 53.64 15.67 -16.49
CA LEU A 62 54.82 14.91 -16.12
C LEU A 62 55.53 14.29 -17.34
N LYS A 63 54.75 13.83 -18.33
CA LYS A 63 55.29 13.29 -19.59
C LYS A 63 56.00 14.37 -20.41
N ALA A 64 55.49 15.60 -20.44
CA ALA A 64 56.16 16.74 -21.06
C ALA A 64 57.50 17.04 -20.37
N VAL A 65 57.51 17.12 -19.04
CA VAL A 65 58.74 17.35 -18.23
C VAL A 65 59.79 16.25 -18.46
N VAL A 66 59.38 14.98 -18.50
CA VAL A 66 60.29 13.85 -18.77
C VAL A 66 60.87 13.93 -20.19
N ASN A 67 60.09 14.35 -21.18
CA ASN A 67 60.58 14.52 -22.54
C ASN A 67 61.59 15.68 -22.66
N GLU A 68 61.39 16.77 -21.92
CA GLU A 68 62.36 17.87 -21.82
C GLU A 68 63.67 17.42 -21.17
N LEU A 69 63.59 16.69 -20.05
CA LEU A 69 64.75 16.12 -19.36
C LEU A 69 65.54 15.12 -20.23
N ARG A 70 64.85 14.31 -21.04
CA ARG A 70 65.50 13.42 -22.01
C ARG A 70 66.22 14.19 -23.11
N LYS A 71 65.69 15.36 -23.50
CA LYS A 71 66.30 16.24 -24.50
C LYS A 71 67.53 16.95 -23.95
N SER A 72 67.54 17.34 -22.67
CA SER A 72 68.72 17.90 -22.01
C SER A 72 69.82 16.86 -21.74
N ASN A 73 69.45 15.58 -21.56
CA ASN A 73 70.42 14.50 -21.37
C ASN A 73 71.09 14.02 -22.67
N SER A 74 70.67 14.47 -23.86
CA SER A 74 71.38 14.17 -25.11
C SER A 74 72.59 15.09 -25.38
N GLU A 75 72.79 16.14 -24.58
CA GLU A 75 73.92 17.09 -24.73
C GLU A 75 75.01 16.97 -23.66
N GLY A 76 74.93 15.98 -22.75
CA GLY A 76 75.91 15.82 -21.67
C GLY A 76 76.27 14.36 -21.43
N SER A 77 77.38 13.92 -22.00
CA SER A 77 78.05 12.66 -21.63
C SER A 77 78.73 12.83 -20.27
N VAL A 78 78.52 11.87 -19.37
CA VAL A 78 79.51 11.19 -18.49
C VAL A 78 78.77 10.57 -17.29
N SER A 79 78.63 9.23 -17.25
CA SER A 79 78.74 8.37 -16.04
C SER A 79 78.30 6.92 -16.30
N GLY A 80 79.08 6.15 -17.06
CA GLY A 80 78.68 4.82 -17.57
C GLY A 80 78.53 3.67 -16.56
N ALA A 81 78.76 3.86 -15.25
CA ALA A 81 78.65 2.78 -14.25
C ALA A 81 77.55 3.01 -13.21
N ALA A 82 77.30 4.26 -12.81
CA ALA A 82 76.17 4.60 -11.94
C ALA A 82 74.85 4.65 -12.72
N ASP A 83 74.89 5.06 -14.00
CA ASP A 83 73.71 5.09 -14.88
C ASP A 83 73.15 3.70 -15.15
N GLY A 84 73.98 2.65 -15.27
CA GLY A 84 73.51 1.29 -15.55
C GLY A 84 72.60 0.72 -14.45
N ALA A 85 72.94 0.94 -13.18
CA ALA A 85 72.12 0.50 -12.05
C ALA A 85 70.82 1.32 -11.92
N LEU A 86 70.87 2.62 -12.22
CA LEU A 86 69.71 3.51 -12.28
C LEU A 86 68.76 3.10 -13.42
N ILE A 87 69.30 2.83 -14.61
CA ILE A 87 68.56 2.34 -15.78
C ILE A 87 67.89 1.01 -15.47
N GLN A 88 68.59 0.05 -14.88
CA GLN A 88 68.02 -1.24 -14.50
C GLN A 88 66.93 -1.12 -13.42
N GLY A 89 67.08 -0.18 -12.48
CA GLY A 89 66.06 0.17 -11.49
C GLY A 89 64.80 0.75 -12.14
N PHE A 90 64.97 1.64 -13.12
CA PHE A 90 63.86 2.18 -13.91
C PHE A 90 63.18 1.13 -14.78
N GLU A 91 63.93 0.24 -15.43
CA GLU A 91 63.39 -0.89 -16.21
C GLU A 91 62.56 -1.83 -15.32
N SER A 92 63.05 -2.15 -14.12
CA SER A 92 62.33 -2.96 -13.15
C SER A 92 61.05 -2.26 -12.66
N SER A 93 61.10 -0.94 -12.44
CA SER A 93 59.91 -0.16 -12.06
C SER A 93 58.92 -0.05 -13.21
N LEU A 94 59.37 0.03 -14.45
CA LEU A 94 58.53 0.12 -15.64
C LEU A 94 57.82 -1.22 -15.88
N ALA A 95 58.55 -2.33 -15.80
CA ALA A 95 57.98 -3.68 -15.87
C ALA A 95 56.90 -3.93 -14.79
N LYS A 96 57.12 -3.45 -13.55
CA LYS A 96 56.11 -3.53 -12.48
C LYS A 96 54.85 -2.73 -12.81
N LYS A 97 55.00 -1.50 -13.33
CA LYS A 97 53.87 -0.66 -13.74
C LYS A 97 53.12 -1.27 -14.93
N GLU A 98 53.83 -1.87 -15.87
CA GLU A 98 53.24 -2.50 -17.04
C GLU A 98 52.43 -3.76 -16.69
N ASN A 99 52.92 -4.57 -15.75
CA ASN A 99 52.13 -5.66 -15.19
C ASN A 99 50.88 -5.16 -14.45
N TYR A 100 51.01 -4.09 -13.65
CA TYR A 100 49.87 -3.49 -12.97
C TYR A 100 48.83 -2.93 -13.95
N ILE A 101 49.25 -2.34 -15.07
CA ILE A 101 48.34 -1.89 -16.13
C ILE A 101 47.60 -3.08 -16.74
N LYS A 102 48.29 -4.20 -17.02
CA LYS A 102 47.64 -5.42 -17.54
C LYS A 102 46.60 -5.98 -16.57
N ASP A 103 46.89 -5.99 -15.27
CA ASP A 103 45.94 -6.43 -14.25
C ASP A 103 44.69 -5.53 -14.23
N LEU A 104 44.88 -4.20 -14.28
CA LEU A 104 43.77 -3.25 -14.37
C LEU A 104 42.95 -3.39 -15.67
N GLU A 105 43.60 -3.66 -16.80
CA GLU A 105 42.92 -3.91 -18.07
C GLU A 105 42.08 -5.19 -18.03
N GLN A 106 42.60 -6.23 -17.35
CA GLN A 106 41.87 -7.49 -17.13
C GLN A 106 40.63 -7.26 -16.25
N ASP A 107 40.78 -6.54 -15.13
CA ASP A 107 39.67 -6.22 -14.23
C ASP A 107 38.59 -5.36 -14.94
N LEU A 108 39.01 -4.40 -15.76
CA LEU A 108 38.10 -3.55 -16.53
C LEU A 108 37.32 -4.36 -17.57
N ASN A 109 37.95 -5.35 -18.22
CA ASN A 109 37.25 -6.24 -19.14
C ASN A 109 36.27 -7.16 -18.41
N GLN A 110 36.63 -7.70 -17.24
CA GLN A 110 35.70 -8.48 -16.43
C GLN A 110 34.48 -7.65 -15.98
N LEU A 111 34.69 -6.41 -15.55
CA LEU A 111 33.60 -5.50 -15.19
C LEU A 111 32.69 -5.19 -16.37
N LYS A 112 33.24 -5.01 -17.58
CA LYS A 112 32.44 -4.83 -18.80
C LYS A 112 31.57 -6.06 -19.08
N ASP A 113 32.11 -7.26 -18.96
CA ASP A 113 31.35 -8.50 -19.17
C ASP A 113 30.21 -8.66 -18.17
N VAL A 114 30.45 -8.35 -16.89
CA VAL A 114 29.41 -8.36 -15.86
C VAL A 114 28.33 -7.31 -16.16
N ASN A 115 28.72 -6.09 -16.54
CA ASN A 115 27.77 -5.04 -16.89
C ASN A 115 26.91 -5.42 -18.10
N ASN A 116 27.52 -6.03 -19.12
CA ASN A 116 26.81 -6.52 -20.30
C ASN A 116 25.79 -7.60 -19.93
N ARG A 117 26.16 -8.58 -19.08
CA ARG A 117 25.22 -9.61 -18.59
C ARG A 117 24.06 -8.99 -17.82
N GLN A 118 24.35 -8.06 -16.91
CA GLN A 118 23.31 -7.35 -16.15
C GLN A 118 22.38 -6.55 -17.05
N ARG A 119 22.90 -5.88 -18.09
CA ARG A 119 22.07 -5.17 -19.08
C ARG A 119 21.12 -6.12 -19.81
N THR A 120 21.61 -7.26 -20.28
CA THR A 120 20.77 -8.25 -20.97
C THR A 120 19.68 -8.83 -20.06
N GLU A 121 19.98 -9.01 -18.76
CA GLU A 121 19.01 -9.48 -17.78
C GLU A 121 17.92 -8.42 -17.52
N ILE A 122 18.31 -7.15 -17.38
CA ILE A 122 17.37 -6.03 -17.22
C ILE A 122 16.47 -5.89 -18.45
N GLU A 123 17.00 -6.05 -19.66
CA GLU A 123 16.21 -6.03 -20.90
C GLU A 123 15.18 -7.15 -20.92
N LEU A 124 15.57 -8.38 -20.59
CA LEU A 124 14.67 -9.53 -20.52
C LEU A 124 13.58 -9.35 -19.46
N LEU A 125 13.93 -8.82 -18.28
CA LEU A 125 12.95 -8.56 -17.21
C LEU A 125 11.97 -7.45 -17.60
N ASN A 126 12.44 -6.41 -18.30
CA ASN A 126 11.57 -5.36 -18.82
C ASN A 126 10.59 -5.90 -19.88
N GLU A 127 11.02 -6.78 -20.77
CA GLU A 127 10.15 -7.40 -21.77
C GLU A 127 9.03 -8.23 -21.08
N LYS A 128 9.40 -9.06 -20.10
CA LYS A 128 8.42 -9.82 -19.30
C LYS A 128 7.44 -8.91 -18.55
N LEU A 129 7.93 -7.81 -18.00
CA LEU A 129 7.09 -6.83 -17.30
C LEU A 129 6.07 -6.20 -18.25
N VAL A 130 6.47 -5.87 -19.48
CA VAL A 130 5.58 -5.34 -20.52
C VAL A 130 4.54 -6.37 -20.93
N ASP A 131 4.90 -7.65 -21.05
CA ASP A 131 3.97 -8.73 -21.37
C ASP A 131 2.92 -8.95 -20.29
N GLU A 132 3.34 -8.99 -19.02
CA GLU A 132 2.41 -9.10 -17.89
C GLU A 132 1.50 -7.86 -17.77
N ALA A 133 2.03 -6.66 -18.03
CA ALA A 133 1.21 -5.45 -18.08
C ALA A 133 0.15 -5.50 -19.20
N ARG A 134 0.49 -6.09 -20.37
CA ARG A 134 -0.48 -6.33 -21.45
C ARG A 134 -1.54 -7.36 -21.05
N ARG A 135 -1.13 -8.44 -20.39
CA ARG A 135 -2.02 -9.49 -19.89
C ARG A 135 -3.01 -8.97 -18.85
N ASN A 136 -2.53 -8.19 -17.88
CA ASN A 136 -3.38 -7.55 -16.87
C ASN A 136 -4.44 -6.64 -17.49
N LYS A 137 -4.07 -5.79 -18.46
CA LYS A 137 -5.06 -4.97 -19.20
C LYS A 137 -6.09 -5.80 -19.95
N SER A 138 -5.75 -7.01 -20.42
CA SER A 138 -6.73 -7.91 -21.04
C SER A 138 -7.73 -8.44 -20.02
N LEU A 139 -7.22 -8.90 -18.87
CA LEU A 139 -8.03 -9.44 -17.79
C LEU A 139 -8.95 -8.38 -17.15
N GLU A 140 -8.50 -7.13 -17.04
CA GLU A 140 -9.33 -6.01 -16.59
C GLU A 140 -10.54 -5.80 -17.52
N ARG A 141 -10.32 -5.80 -18.84
CA ARG A 141 -11.42 -5.69 -19.82
C ARG A 141 -12.40 -6.85 -19.74
N ASP A 142 -11.90 -8.07 -19.55
CA ASP A 142 -12.75 -9.26 -19.39
C ASP A 142 -13.55 -9.19 -18.08
N SER A 143 -12.94 -8.72 -16.99
CA SER A 143 -13.63 -8.47 -15.72
C SER A 143 -14.75 -7.45 -15.89
N ASP A 144 -14.50 -6.32 -16.56
CA ASP A 144 -15.51 -5.28 -16.81
C ASP A 144 -16.65 -5.80 -17.69
N ARG A 145 -16.33 -6.60 -18.71
CA ARG A 145 -17.32 -7.27 -19.56
C ARG A 145 -18.20 -8.22 -18.74
N LEU A 146 -17.61 -9.06 -17.89
CA LEU A 146 -18.33 -10.00 -17.05
C LEU A 146 -19.20 -9.29 -16.00
N ARG A 147 -18.69 -8.20 -15.39
CA ARG A 147 -19.49 -7.36 -14.47
C ARG A 147 -20.71 -6.76 -15.17
N SER A 148 -20.55 -6.31 -16.41
CA SER A 148 -21.64 -5.77 -17.22
C SER A 148 -22.67 -6.86 -17.56
N GLU A 149 -22.21 -8.06 -17.90
CA GLU A 149 -23.09 -9.22 -18.18
C GLU A 149 -23.86 -9.65 -16.92
N ILE A 150 -23.20 -9.72 -15.76
CA ILE A 150 -23.84 -10.01 -14.48
C ILE A 150 -24.90 -8.97 -14.16
N SER A 151 -24.58 -7.68 -14.27
CA SER A 151 -25.55 -6.60 -14.03
C SER A 151 -26.77 -6.69 -14.94
N LEU A 152 -26.57 -7.00 -16.23
CA LEU A 152 -27.66 -7.21 -17.18
C LEU A 152 -28.52 -8.44 -16.80
N LEU A 153 -27.89 -9.54 -16.40
CA LEU A 153 -28.59 -10.76 -15.97
C LEU A 153 -29.35 -10.55 -14.66
N GLU A 154 -28.76 -9.83 -13.69
CA GLU A 154 -29.39 -9.46 -12.43
C GLU A 154 -30.60 -8.54 -12.64
N SER A 155 -30.50 -7.57 -13.56
CA SER A 155 -31.64 -6.72 -13.94
C SER A 155 -32.78 -7.53 -14.58
N LYS A 156 -32.46 -8.45 -15.50
CA LYS A 156 -33.46 -9.36 -16.11
C LYS A 156 -34.11 -10.28 -15.07
N LEU A 157 -33.33 -10.79 -14.12
CA LEU A 157 -33.85 -11.57 -12.99
C LEU A 157 -34.75 -10.72 -12.08
N GLY A 158 -34.37 -9.48 -11.77
CA GLY A 158 -35.14 -8.56 -10.92
C GLY A 158 -36.44 -8.06 -11.55
N HIS A 159 -36.52 -8.02 -12.88
CA HIS A 159 -37.75 -7.64 -13.60
C HIS A 159 -38.69 -8.81 -13.89
N GLY A 160 -38.30 -10.04 -13.55
CA GLY A 160 -39.15 -11.21 -13.77
C GLY A 160 -39.33 -11.54 -15.27
N ASP A 161 -38.36 -11.19 -16.11
CA ASP A 161 -38.27 -11.58 -17.53
C ASP A 161 -37.94 -13.08 -17.67
N TYR A 162 -38.73 -13.91 -17.02
CA TYR A 162 -38.70 -15.36 -17.10
C TYR A 162 -39.76 -15.80 -18.11
N SER A 163 -39.31 -16.27 -19.27
CA SER A 163 -40.18 -17.02 -20.18
C SER A 163 -39.95 -18.50 -19.96
N ALA A 164 -41.01 -19.26 -19.69
CA ALA A 164 -40.93 -20.72 -19.59
C ALA A 164 -40.37 -21.40 -20.86
N ALA A 165 -40.35 -20.68 -21.99
CA ALA A 165 -39.72 -21.13 -23.24
C ALA A 165 -38.20 -20.89 -23.29
N ASN A 166 -37.68 -19.83 -22.66
CA ASN A 166 -36.25 -19.46 -22.69
C ASN A 166 -35.48 -19.86 -21.43
N THR A 167 -36.16 -20.09 -20.33
CA THR A 167 -35.53 -20.40 -19.05
C THR A 167 -35.89 -21.83 -18.65
N ARG A 168 -34.92 -22.74 -18.78
CA ARG A 168 -35.04 -24.10 -18.22
C ARG A 168 -34.71 -24.04 -16.73
N VAL A 169 -35.73 -24.05 -15.87
CA VAL A 169 -35.52 -24.32 -14.45
C VAL A 169 -35.12 -25.78 -14.31
N LEU A 170 -33.86 -26.01 -13.96
CA LEU A 170 -33.37 -27.30 -13.50
C LEU A 170 -34.06 -27.62 -12.17
N ARG A 171 -35.26 -28.18 -12.25
CA ARG A 171 -35.89 -28.81 -11.11
C ARG A 171 -35.17 -30.13 -10.91
N MET A 172 -34.29 -30.18 -9.91
CA MET A 172 -33.67 -31.43 -9.46
C MET A 172 -34.75 -32.26 -8.77
N VAL A 173 -35.57 -32.95 -9.57
CA VAL A 173 -36.57 -33.90 -9.10
C VAL A 173 -35.87 -35.24 -8.94
N ASN A 174 -35.48 -35.54 -7.70
CA ASN A 174 -35.13 -36.89 -7.31
C ASN A 174 -36.39 -37.75 -7.27
N THR A 175 -36.77 -38.29 -8.41
CA THR A 175 -37.74 -39.39 -8.44
C THR A 175 -37.07 -40.57 -9.13
N LEU A 176 -36.65 -41.53 -8.29
CA LEU A 176 -36.26 -42.92 -8.56
C LEU A 176 -34.75 -43.29 -8.58
N GLY A 177 -33.81 -42.33 -8.60
CA GLY A 177 -32.36 -42.62 -8.45
C GLY A 177 -31.83 -42.45 -7.02
N VAL A 178 -32.24 -41.38 -6.34
CA VAL A 178 -31.64 -41.01 -5.05
C VAL A 178 -32.13 -41.83 -3.87
N GLU A 179 -33.26 -42.55 -3.94
CA GLU A 179 -33.56 -43.51 -2.87
C GLU A 179 -32.56 -44.68 -2.86
N ASN A 180 -32.05 -45.09 -4.02
CA ASN A 180 -31.08 -46.20 -4.10
C ASN A 180 -29.65 -45.72 -3.79
N GLU A 181 -29.25 -44.56 -4.33
CA GLU A 181 -27.97 -43.94 -3.99
C GLU A 181 -27.93 -43.49 -2.53
N ALA A 182 -28.99 -42.89 -1.98
CA ALA A 182 -29.04 -42.52 -0.58
C ALA A 182 -29.04 -43.78 0.31
N LYS A 183 -29.71 -44.88 -0.06
CA LYS A 183 -29.60 -46.15 0.68
C LYS A 183 -28.17 -46.69 0.66
N GLN A 184 -27.51 -46.73 -0.49
CA GLN A 184 -26.11 -47.16 -0.59
C GLN A 184 -25.16 -46.22 0.16
N THR A 185 -25.42 -44.91 0.13
CA THR A 185 -24.63 -43.91 0.87
C THR A 185 -24.87 -44.05 2.37
N ILE A 186 -26.09 -44.31 2.81
CA ILE A 186 -26.43 -44.56 4.22
C ILE A 186 -25.78 -45.87 4.68
N GLU A 187 -25.82 -46.94 3.90
CA GLU A 187 -25.14 -48.21 4.23
C GLU A 187 -23.61 -48.04 4.26
N ALA A 188 -23.03 -47.31 3.30
CA ALA A 188 -21.61 -46.98 3.30
C ALA A 188 -21.21 -46.12 4.50
N LEU A 189 -22.00 -45.09 4.83
CA LEU A 189 -21.80 -44.25 6.00
C LEU A 189 -22.00 -45.02 7.31
N GLN A 190 -22.92 -46.01 7.35
CA GLN A 190 -23.11 -46.88 8.50
C GLN A 190 -21.93 -47.84 8.66
N ALA A 191 -21.38 -48.40 7.58
CA ALA A 191 -20.18 -49.22 7.61
C ALA A 191 -18.95 -48.39 8.02
N GLU A 192 -18.83 -47.15 7.53
CA GLU A 192 -17.78 -46.23 7.97
C GLU A 192 -17.97 -45.79 9.42
N LEU A 193 -19.21 -45.55 9.87
CA LEU A 193 -19.52 -45.26 11.27
C LEU A 193 -19.18 -46.44 12.17
N GLN A 194 -19.46 -47.66 11.73
CA GLN A 194 -19.14 -48.87 12.49
C GLN A 194 -17.62 -49.07 12.56
N LYS A 195 -16.92 -48.90 11.43
CA LYS A 195 -15.46 -48.96 11.36
C LYS A 195 -14.77 -47.86 12.16
N THR A 196 -15.34 -46.65 12.18
CA THR A 196 -14.83 -45.54 13.00
C THR A 196 -15.18 -45.74 14.47
N LYS A 197 -16.32 -46.34 14.81
CA LYS A 197 -16.62 -46.79 16.18
C LYS A 197 -15.64 -47.84 16.65
N GLU A 198 -15.35 -48.86 15.86
CA GLU A 198 -14.37 -49.90 16.19
C GLU A 198 -12.96 -49.31 16.33
N ARG A 199 -12.58 -48.35 15.47
CA ARG A 199 -11.33 -47.59 15.61
C ARG A 199 -11.32 -46.68 16.83
N LEU A 200 -12.43 -46.02 17.16
CA LEU A 200 -12.56 -45.18 18.34
C LEU A 200 -12.47 -46.05 19.59
N GLN A 201 -13.08 -47.22 19.59
CA GLN A 201 -13.04 -48.19 20.68
C GLN A 201 -11.61 -48.75 20.85
N ALA A 202 -10.92 -49.07 19.75
CA ALA A 202 -9.50 -49.43 19.78
C ALA A 202 -8.61 -48.28 20.27
N VAL A 203 -8.93 -47.03 19.91
CA VAL A 203 -8.22 -45.83 20.38
C VAL A 203 -8.55 -45.54 21.85
N GLU A 204 -9.76 -45.80 22.33
CA GLU A 204 -10.16 -45.67 23.73
C GLU A 204 -9.52 -46.76 24.59
N GLU A 205 -9.41 -48.00 24.09
CA GLU A 205 -8.65 -49.08 24.70
C GLU A 205 -7.16 -48.73 24.76
N LEU A 206 -6.58 -48.17 23.69
CA LEU A 206 -5.21 -47.66 23.68
C LEU A 206 -5.02 -46.41 24.58
N LYS A 207 -6.04 -45.56 24.72
CA LYS A 207 -6.04 -44.37 25.60
C LYS A 207 -6.15 -44.77 27.08
N SER A 208 -6.82 -45.89 27.38
CA SER A 208 -6.83 -46.49 28.71
C SER A 208 -5.48 -47.11 29.10
N GLN A 209 -4.64 -47.45 28.12
CA GLN A 209 -3.29 -47.99 28.29
C GLN A 209 -2.17 -46.93 28.14
N SER A 210 -2.44 -45.78 27.51
CA SER A 210 -1.48 -44.69 27.27
C SER A 210 -2.08 -43.33 27.62
N GLY A 211 -1.93 -42.95 28.90
CA GLY A 211 -2.44 -41.69 29.45
C GLY A 211 -1.62 -40.43 29.12
N ASP A 212 -0.60 -40.53 28.26
CA ASP A 212 0.41 -39.46 28.10
C ASP A 212 0.25 -38.63 26.80
N ALA A 213 -0.17 -39.27 25.70
CA ALA A 213 -0.27 -38.58 24.40
C ALA A 213 -1.45 -37.58 24.30
N GLY A 214 -2.57 -37.86 24.98
CA GLY A 214 -3.74 -36.96 25.00
C GLY A 214 -3.50 -35.66 25.80
N LYS A 215 -2.74 -35.74 26.90
CA LYS A 215 -2.37 -34.57 27.72
C LYS A 215 -1.45 -33.62 26.97
N LEU A 216 -0.54 -34.14 26.15
CA LEU A 216 0.37 -33.32 25.34
C LEU A 216 -0.37 -32.48 24.31
N VAL A 217 -1.36 -33.06 23.60
CA VAL A 217 -2.16 -32.33 22.61
C VAL A 217 -3.05 -31.28 23.27
N ASP A 218 -3.73 -31.62 24.38
CA ASP A 218 -4.55 -30.67 25.12
C ASP A 218 -3.71 -29.53 25.74
N SER A 219 -2.51 -29.83 26.21
CA SER A 219 -1.58 -28.81 26.74
C SER A 219 -1.08 -27.85 25.65
N HIS A 220 -0.80 -28.36 24.45
CA HIS A 220 -0.38 -27.57 23.30
C HIS A 220 -1.51 -26.66 22.78
N ILE A 221 -2.73 -27.18 22.68
CA ILE A 221 -3.92 -26.40 22.29
C ILE A 221 -4.21 -25.32 23.33
N THR A 222 -4.17 -25.66 24.62
CA THR A 222 -4.39 -24.71 25.72
C THR A 222 -3.33 -23.62 25.73
N GLY A 223 -2.06 -23.96 25.50
CA GLY A 223 -0.97 -22.99 25.37
C GLY A 223 -1.18 -22.03 24.19
N LYS A 224 -1.62 -22.53 23.04
CA LYS A 224 -1.89 -21.70 21.85
C LYS A 224 -3.11 -20.78 22.03
N ILE A 225 -4.14 -21.25 22.73
CA ILE A 225 -5.30 -20.42 23.12
C ILE A 225 -4.87 -19.29 24.07
N ALA A 226 -4.01 -19.58 25.06
CA ALA A 226 -3.49 -18.57 25.96
C ALA A 226 -2.66 -17.51 25.20
N GLN A 227 -1.79 -17.96 24.29
CA GLN A 227 -0.99 -17.07 23.44
C GLN A 227 -1.86 -16.17 22.54
N LEU A 228 -2.91 -16.72 21.91
CA LEU A 228 -3.84 -15.95 21.08
C LEU A 228 -4.65 -14.95 21.90
N LYS A 229 -5.05 -15.30 23.13
CA LYS A 229 -5.72 -14.37 24.05
C LYS A 229 -4.81 -13.21 24.45
N GLU A 230 -3.54 -13.50 24.73
CA GLU A 230 -2.55 -12.45 25.02
C GLU A 230 -2.34 -11.54 23.81
N GLN A 231 -2.21 -12.10 22.60
CA GLN A 231 -2.13 -11.33 21.37
C GLN A 231 -3.37 -10.43 21.16
N ASN A 232 -4.58 -10.97 21.33
CA ASN A 232 -5.81 -10.17 21.26
C ASN A 232 -5.81 -9.04 22.28
N ALA A 233 -5.44 -9.30 23.54
CA ALA A 233 -5.37 -8.26 24.57
C ALA A 233 -4.35 -7.17 24.22
N THR A 234 -3.20 -7.52 23.63
CA THR A 234 -2.21 -6.53 23.16
C THR A 234 -2.71 -5.70 21.98
N LEU A 235 -3.46 -6.31 21.05
CA LEU A 235 -4.05 -5.65 19.90
C LEU A 235 -5.17 -4.69 20.34
N GLU A 236 -6.08 -5.13 21.20
CA GLU A 236 -7.13 -4.30 21.79
C GLU A 236 -6.54 -3.08 22.51
N LYS A 237 -5.50 -3.28 23.34
CA LYS A 237 -4.80 -2.16 24.01
C LYS A 237 -4.09 -1.23 23.01
N ARG A 238 -3.66 -1.72 21.85
CA ARG A 238 -3.06 -0.89 20.80
C ARG A 238 -4.15 -0.10 20.06
N GLU A 239 -5.28 -0.72 19.75
CA GLU A 239 -6.44 -0.07 19.15
C GLU A 239 -6.99 1.05 20.05
N GLU A 240 -7.14 0.79 21.34
CA GLU A 240 -7.59 1.80 22.30
C GLU A 240 -6.62 2.98 22.35
N ARG A 241 -5.30 2.72 22.36
CA ARG A 241 -4.29 3.79 22.23
C ARG A 241 -4.45 4.56 20.92
N TYR A 242 -4.69 3.91 19.79
CA TYR A 242 -4.93 4.62 18.52
C TYR A 242 -6.18 5.50 18.55
N LYS A 243 -7.29 5.01 19.12
CA LYS A 243 -8.52 5.80 19.30
C LYS A 243 -8.25 7.04 20.15
N THR A 244 -7.50 6.91 21.26
CA THR A 244 -7.14 8.07 22.11
C THR A 244 -6.26 9.08 21.39
N VAL A 245 -5.23 8.62 20.66
CA VAL A 245 -4.35 9.52 19.89
C VAL A 245 -5.13 10.22 18.78
N PHE A 246 -6.01 9.52 18.08
CA PHE A 246 -6.85 10.11 17.06
C PHE A 246 -7.80 11.16 17.64
N ALA A 247 -8.48 10.86 18.75
CA ALA A 247 -9.35 11.80 19.44
C ALA A 247 -8.61 13.07 19.89
N ASP A 248 -7.39 12.93 20.42
CA ASP A 248 -6.55 14.07 20.81
C ASP A 248 -6.16 14.94 19.60
N ARG A 249 -5.74 14.32 18.49
CA ARG A 249 -5.39 15.04 17.25
C ARG A 249 -6.57 15.79 16.66
N ILE A 250 -7.75 15.17 16.62
CA ILE A 250 -8.98 15.83 16.16
C ILE A 250 -9.38 16.98 17.09
N SER A 251 -9.21 16.83 18.40
CA SER A 251 -9.46 17.89 19.38
C SER A 251 -8.53 19.10 19.16
N VAL A 252 -7.24 18.87 18.91
CA VAL A 252 -6.28 19.93 18.59
C VAL A 252 -6.67 20.64 17.29
N PHE A 253 -7.02 19.88 16.25
CA PHE A 253 -7.46 20.45 14.97
C PHE A 253 -8.72 21.32 15.12
N ARG A 254 -9.74 20.83 15.83
CA ARG A 254 -10.99 21.58 16.08
C ARG A 254 -10.74 22.86 16.88
N ARG A 255 -9.83 22.83 17.86
CA ARG A 255 -9.41 24.03 18.60
C ARG A 255 -8.75 25.05 17.68
N ALA A 256 -7.83 24.61 16.82
CA ALA A 256 -7.20 25.49 15.84
C ALA A 256 -8.22 26.10 14.87
N CYS A 257 -9.19 25.31 14.35
CA CYS A 257 -10.25 25.85 13.50
C CYS A 257 -11.13 26.88 14.22
N CYS A 258 -11.42 26.65 15.51
CA CYS A 258 -12.19 27.58 16.34
C CYS A 258 -11.45 28.91 16.52
N GLU A 259 -10.14 28.87 16.78
CA GLU A 259 -9.31 30.07 16.95
C GLU A 259 -9.07 30.82 15.64
N LEU A 260 -8.87 30.11 14.53
CA LEU A 260 -8.56 30.72 13.23
C LEU A 260 -9.79 31.26 12.50
N PHE A 261 -10.91 30.53 12.57
CA PHE A 261 -12.10 30.83 11.76
C PHE A 261 -13.31 31.25 12.61
N GLY A 262 -13.23 31.19 13.94
CA GLY A 262 -14.32 31.60 14.82
C GLY A 262 -15.49 30.62 14.89
N TYR A 263 -15.30 29.36 14.50
CA TYR A 263 -16.34 28.33 14.54
C TYR A 263 -15.90 27.08 15.30
N LYS A 264 -16.74 26.67 16.25
CA LYS A 264 -16.66 25.35 16.88
C LYS A 264 -17.37 24.34 15.98
N ILE A 265 -16.59 23.38 15.46
CA ILE A 265 -17.06 22.36 14.52
C ILE A 265 -17.29 21.03 15.27
N VAL A 266 -18.51 20.51 15.20
CA VAL A 266 -18.91 19.19 15.72
C VAL A 266 -19.31 18.30 14.56
N MET A 267 -18.99 17.01 14.65
CA MET A 267 -19.28 16.01 13.63
C MET A 267 -20.10 14.90 14.28
N ASP A 268 -21.26 14.62 13.70
CA ASP A 268 -22.23 13.64 14.20
C ASP A 268 -22.67 12.73 13.05
N GLU A 269 -22.65 11.41 13.29
CA GLU A 269 -23.20 10.45 12.33
C GLU A 269 -24.73 10.43 12.44
N HIS A 270 -25.40 10.68 11.32
CA HIS A 270 -26.85 10.66 11.23
C HIS A 270 -27.29 9.63 10.19
N GLN A 271 -28.44 9.01 10.39
CA GLN A 271 -29.08 8.18 9.37
C GLN A 271 -30.27 8.94 8.82
N ARG A 272 -30.30 9.13 7.50
CA ARG A 272 -31.49 9.69 6.86
C ARG A 272 -32.65 8.69 6.97
N PRO A 273 -33.92 9.13 6.85
CA PRO A 273 -35.09 8.25 6.90
C PRO A 273 -35.09 7.11 5.87
N ASN A 274 -34.24 7.21 4.84
CA ASN A 274 -34.01 6.21 3.80
C ASN A 274 -32.90 5.19 4.15
N GLY A 275 -32.34 5.23 5.37
CA GLY A 275 -31.32 4.29 5.85
C GLY A 275 -29.90 4.57 5.38
N ILE A 276 -29.66 5.68 4.66
CA ILE A 276 -28.32 6.05 4.18
C ILE A 276 -27.56 6.80 5.30
N PRO A 277 -26.35 6.35 5.68
CA PRO A 277 -25.53 7.06 6.66
C PRO A 277 -25.00 8.36 6.03
N VAL A 278 -25.23 9.47 6.71
CA VAL A 278 -24.74 10.80 6.33
C VAL A 278 -23.95 11.40 7.49
N THR A 279 -22.87 12.12 7.16
CA THR A 279 -22.10 12.84 8.17
C THR A 279 -22.66 14.24 8.31
N ARG A 280 -23.11 14.61 9.50
CA ARG A 280 -23.60 15.95 9.81
C ARG A 280 -22.51 16.76 10.50
N PHE A 281 -22.30 17.98 10.06
CA PHE A 281 -21.41 18.95 10.69
C PHE A 281 -22.22 20.09 11.28
N THR A 282 -21.99 20.35 12.57
CA THR A 282 -22.59 21.46 13.29
C THR A 282 -21.53 22.53 13.53
N LEU A 283 -21.79 23.74 13.04
CA LEU A 283 -20.94 24.91 13.18
C LEU A 283 -21.61 25.88 14.15
N GLN A 284 -20.97 26.13 15.29
CA GLN A 284 -21.39 27.13 16.26
C GLN A 284 -20.36 28.27 16.25
N SER A 285 -20.81 29.51 16.04
CA SER A 285 -19.90 30.67 16.09
C SER A 285 -19.43 30.92 17.53
N ILE A 286 -18.18 31.34 17.71
CA ILE A 286 -17.68 31.82 19.01
C ILE A 286 -18.40 33.09 19.49
N TYR A 287 -19.05 33.80 18.56
CA TYR A 287 -19.82 35.00 18.84
C TYR A 287 -21.31 34.72 19.07
N ALA A 288 -21.73 33.45 19.02
CA ALA A 288 -23.11 33.05 19.24
C ALA A 288 -23.64 33.57 20.60
N GLN A 289 -24.87 34.07 20.60
CA GLN A 289 -25.51 34.60 21.81
C GLN A 289 -26.28 33.53 22.59
N SER A 290 -26.65 32.44 21.92
CA SER A 290 -27.32 31.27 22.52
C SER A 290 -26.82 29.97 21.90
N ASP A 291 -27.06 28.85 22.59
CA ASP A 291 -26.70 27.52 22.10
C ASP A 291 -27.54 27.06 20.88
N ASP A 292 -28.62 27.79 20.58
CA ASP A 292 -29.50 27.54 19.44
C ASP A 292 -28.96 28.18 18.14
N GLU A 293 -27.98 29.08 18.23
CA GLU A 293 -27.32 29.72 17.08
C GLU A 293 -26.25 28.80 16.45
N LYS A 294 -26.71 27.67 15.94
CA LYS A 294 -25.88 26.66 15.28
C LYS A 294 -26.31 26.48 13.84
N LEU A 295 -25.33 26.36 12.95
CA LEU A 295 -25.53 25.99 11.55
C LEU A 295 -25.27 24.51 11.38
N GLU A 296 -26.09 23.84 10.59
CA GLU A 296 -25.97 22.40 10.37
C GLU A 296 -25.79 22.12 8.88
N PHE A 297 -24.84 21.24 8.57
CA PHE A 297 -24.49 20.86 7.21
C PHE A 297 -24.49 19.34 7.09
N GLU A 298 -24.96 18.81 5.98
CA GLU A 298 -24.74 17.40 5.60
C GLU A 298 -23.56 17.31 4.64
N TYR A 299 -22.72 16.32 4.86
CA TYR A 299 -21.63 15.95 3.97
C TYR A 299 -21.89 14.57 3.37
N GLU A 300 -21.97 14.54 2.04
CA GLU A 300 -22.21 13.33 1.24
C GLU A 300 -21.23 13.31 0.06
N SER A 301 -20.31 12.34 0.06
CA SER A 301 -19.44 12.04 -1.09
C SER A 301 -18.72 13.25 -1.70
N GLY A 302 -18.25 14.18 -0.87
CA GLY A 302 -17.56 15.40 -1.31
C GLY A 302 -18.44 16.64 -1.48
N ASN A 303 -19.77 16.49 -1.43
CA ASN A 303 -20.70 17.61 -1.46
C ASN A 303 -21.16 17.99 -0.05
N THR A 304 -21.15 19.29 0.25
CA THR A 304 -21.65 19.84 1.52
C THR A 304 -22.91 20.64 1.26
N SER A 305 -24.02 20.28 1.92
CA SER A 305 -25.30 20.98 1.82
C SER A 305 -25.71 21.55 3.18
N ILE A 306 -26.27 22.77 3.18
CA ILE A 306 -26.79 23.37 4.41
C ILE A 306 -28.17 22.82 4.73
N LEU A 307 -28.42 22.51 6.01
CA LEU A 307 -29.72 22.11 6.51
C LEU A 307 -30.51 23.32 7.00
N ASN A 308 -31.82 23.32 6.71
CA ASN A 308 -32.73 24.33 7.23
C ASN A 308 -33.10 23.99 8.68
N ASN A 309 -32.42 24.60 9.63
CA ASN A 309 -32.81 24.61 11.03
C ASN A 309 -33.42 25.97 11.42
N GLU A 310 -33.84 26.12 12.67
CA GLU A 310 -34.52 27.34 13.15
C GLU A 310 -33.64 28.59 12.96
N TYR A 311 -32.34 28.48 13.26
CA TYR A 311 -31.37 29.56 13.10
C TYR A 311 -31.12 29.92 11.62
N ALA A 312 -30.90 28.93 10.76
CA ALA A 312 -30.73 29.12 9.31
C ALA A 312 -31.99 29.68 8.64
N SER A 313 -33.16 29.49 9.24
CA SER A 313 -34.44 30.00 8.76
C SER A 313 -34.73 31.44 9.21
N GLN A 314 -33.91 32.02 10.09
CA GLN A 314 -34.06 33.41 10.50
C GLN A 314 -33.86 34.36 9.31
N GLY A 315 -34.65 35.43 9.25
CA GLY A 315 -34.76 36.28 8.04
C GLY A 315 -33.44 36.86 7.52
N ASP A 316 -32.52 37.25 8.41
CA ASP A 316 -31.22 37.81 8.00
C ASP A 316 -30.27 36.72 7.47
N ILE A 317 -30.26 35.56 8.13
CA ILE A 317 -29.38 34.43 7.81
C ILE A 317 -29.88 33.70 6.56
N ALA A 318 -31.19 33.50 6.43
CA ALA A 318 -31.81 32.90 5.26
C ALA A 318 -31.48 33.68 3.98
N LYS A 319 -31.50 35.02 4.02
CA LYS A 319 -31.08 35.88 2.90
C LYS A 319 -29.60 35.67 2.55
N GLN A 320 -28.74 35.57 3.55
CA GLN A 320 -27.32 35.30 3.33
C GLN A 320 -27.07 33.92 2.74
N ILE A 321 -27.79 32.89 3.19
CA ILE A 321 -27.74 31.55 2.63
C ILE A 321 -28.18 31.58 1.16
N GLU A 322 -29.25 32.29 0.84
CA GLU A 322 -29.72 32.42 -0.54
C GLU A 322 -28.67 33.08 -1.44
N ILE A 323 -28.02 34.14 -0.97
CA ILE A 323 -27.01 34.86 -1.75
C ILE A 323 -25.72 34.05 -1.85
N PHE A 324 -25.10 33.69 -0.72
CA PHE A 324 -23.76 33.11 -0.70
C PHE A 324 -23.74 31.62 -1.02
N ILE A 325 -24.71 30.85 -0.53
CA ILE A 325 -24.73 29.40 -0.76
C ILE A 325 -25.49 29.08 -2.05
N ARG A 326 -26.68 29.65 -2.30
CA ARG A 326 -27.46 29.28 -3.50
C ARG A 326 -27.00 30.01 -4.78
N LYS A 327 -26.70 31.31 -4.72
CA LYS A 327 -26.26 32.07 -5.93
C LYS A 327 -24.76 31.96 -6.18
N PHE A 328 -23.93 32.09 -5.14
CA PHE A 328 -22.47 32.06 -5.29
C PHE A 328 -21.82 30.70 -5.05
N ASN A 329 -22.58 29.70 -4.58
CA ASN A 329 -22.07 28.35 -4.28
C ASN A 329 -20.82 28.35 -3.38
N SER A 330 -20.77 29.25 -2.39
CA SER A 330 -19.61 29.47 -1.54
C SER A 330 -19.99 29.52 -0.06
N ILE A 331 -19.84 28.37 0.60
CA ILE A 331 -19.93 28.24 2.06
C ILE A 331 -18.85 29.06 2.79
N PRO A 332 -17.59 29.14 2.30
CA PRO A 332 -16.59 30.01 2.93
C PRO A 332 -16.97 31.49 2.91
N ALA A 333 -17.56 31.99 1.81
CA ALA A 333 -18.01 33.37 1.74
C ALA A 333 -19.17 33.65 2.72
N PHE A 334 -20.10 32.71 2.83
CA PHE A 334 -21.21 32.79 3.80
C PHE A 334 -20.70 32.86 5.25
N THR A 335 -19.84 31.91 5.65
CA THR A 335 -19.32 31.81 7.02
C THR A 335 -18.41 32.99 7.38
N ALA A 336 -17.61 33.50 6.45
CA ALA A 336 -16.82 34.71 6.68
C ALA A 336 -17.71 35.95 6.92
N ASN A 337 -18.75 36.14 6.09
CA ASN A 337 -19.68 37.25 6.25
C ASN A 337 -20.44 37.17 7.58
N LEU A 338 -20.95 35.98 7.92
CA LEU A 338 -21.66 35.75 9.18
C LEU A 338 -20.77 35.97 10.40
N THR A 339 -19.50 35.57 10.34
CA THR A 339 -18.51 35.82 11.40
C THR A 339 -18.30 37.31 11.61
N MET A 340 -18.12 38.07 10.52
CA MET A 340 -17.93 39.52 10.57
C MET A 340 -19.16 40.22 11.14
N GLU A 341 -20.36 39.82 10.72
CA GLU A 341 -21.60 40.40 11.24
C GLU A 341 -21.82 40.08 12.71
N SER A 342 -21.58 38.83 13.12
CA SER A 342 -21.71 38.40 14.53
C SER A 342 -20.69 39.12 15.42
N PHE A 343 -19.46 39.31 14.92
CA PHE A 343 -18.44 40.10 15.61
C PHE A 343 -18.86 41.57 15.75
N ASN A 344 -19.38 42.19 14.69
CA ASN A 344 -19.87 43.58 14.72
C ASN A 344 -21.03 43.73 15.70
N ARG A 345 -22.01 42.82 15.69
CA ARG A 345 -23.13 42.83 16.65
C ARG A 345 -22.65 42.72 18.10
N ARG A 346 -21.55 42.01 18.36
CA ARG A 346 -20.96 41.85 19.69
C ARG A 346 -20.07 43.03 20.13
N THR A 347 -19.46 43.75 19.18
CA THR A 347 -18.52 44.85 19.46
C THR A 347 -19.20 46.22 19.50
N LEU A 348 -20.41 46.34 18.93
CA LEU A 348 -21.19 47.59 18.89
C LEU A 348 -22.09 47.80 20.13
N TYR A 349 -21.94 46.98 21.18
CA TYR A 349 -22.61 47.15 22.48
C TYR A 349 -21.61 47.29 23.62
#